data_AF-A0A7V9EC79-F1
#
_entry.id   AF-A0A7V9EC79-F1
#
_cell.length_a   1.000
_cell.length_b   1.000
_cell.length_c   1.000
_cell.angle_alpha   90.00
_cell.angle_beta   90.00
_cell.angle_gamma   90.00
#
_symmetry.space_group_name_H-M   'P 1'
#
loop_
_entity.id
_entity.type
_entity.pdbx_description
1 polymer ?
#
loop_
_entity_poly.entity_id
_entity_poly.type
_entity_poly.pdbx_seq_one_letter_code
_entity_poly.pdbx_strand_id
1 'polypeptide(L)' 'PSQDPSAVTEVGAHQFRNHFGYYLERAAAGDEIRVSRHGRKFVKLSRG' A
#
# COMPACT_ATOMS: atom_id res chain seq x y z
N PRO A 1 -22.99 -5.23 6.42
CA PRO A 1 -22.14 -4.35 5.59
C PRO A 1 -21.15 -5.19 4.75
N SER A 2 -21.40 -5.24 3.44
CA SER A 2 -20.53 -5.90 2.47
C SER A 2 -19.23 -5.13 2.38
N GLN A 3 -18.11 -5.80 2.67
CA GLN A 3 -16.77 -5.25 2.54
C GLN A 3 -16.51 -5.06 1.04
N ASP A 4 -16.54 -3.82 0.54
CA ASP A 4 -15.94 -3.52 -0.75
C ASP A 4 -14.51 -4.07 -0.73
N PRO A 5 -14.06 -4.83 -1.74
CA PRO A 5 -12.71 -5.36 -1.73
C PRO A 5 -11.74 -4.20 -1.78
N SER A 6 -11.16 -3.88 -0.62
CA SER A 6 -10.02 -2.98 -0.49
C SER A 6 -9.01 -3.26 -1.60
N ALA A 7 -8.65 -2.25 -2.37
CA ALA A 7 -7.76 -2.44 -3.50
C ALA A 7 -6.36 -2.83 -2.98
N VAL A 8 -5.81 -3.92 -3.51
CA VAL A 8 -4.43 -4.31 -3.25
C VAL A 8 -3.54 -3.64 -4.29
N THR A 9 -2.63 -2.78 -3.84
CA THR A 9 -1.68 -2.08 -4.71
C THR A 9 -0.26 -2.57 -4.44
N GLU A 10 0.42 -3.11 -5.45
CA GLU A 10 1.82 -3.50 -5.35
C GLU A 10 2.74 -2.42 -5.92
N VAL A 11 3.73 -1.98 -5.15
CA VAL A 11 4.61 -0.86 -5.51
C VAL A 11 6.06 -1.16 -5.15
N GLY A 12 6.99 -0.54 -5.89
CA GLY A 12 8.41 -0.58 -5.54
C GLY A 12 8.76 0.43 -4.45
N ALA A 13 9.75 0.12 -3.62
CA ALA A 13 10.20 0.99 -2.52
C ALA A 13 10.59 2.41 -2.98
N HIS A 14 11.13 2.53 -4.19
CA HIS A 14 11.44 3.83 -4.80
C HIS A 14 10.17 4.66 -5.08
N GLN A 15 9.18 4.05 -5.74
CA GLN A 15 7.90 4.70 -6.04
C GLN A 15 7.15 5.06 -4.75
N PHE A 16 7.16 4.14 -3.77
CA PHE A 16 6.56 4.33 -2.46
C PHE A 16 7.14 5.55 -1.74
N ARG A 17 8.47 5.66 -1.69
CA ARG A 17 9.14 6.81 -1.07
C ARG A 17 8.78 8.13 -1.76
N ASN A 18 8.72 8.14 -3.09
CA ASN A 18 8.45 9.36 -3.85
C ASN A 18 7.00 9.86 -3.70
N HIS A 19 6.06 8.96 -3.37
CA HIS A 19 4.63 9.29 -3.19
C HIS A 19 4.11 8.83 -1.83
N PHE A 20 4.94 8.97 -0.79
CA PHE A 20 4.68 8.37 0.52
C PHE A 20 3.33 8.80 1.11
N GLY A 21 3.03 10.11 1.10
CA GLY A 21 1.76 10.65 1.61
C GLY A 21 0.53 10.06 0.90
N TYR A 22 0.57 9.97 -0.44
CA TYR A 22 -0.50 9.36 -1.23
C TYR A 22 -0.79 7.92 -0.81
N TYR A 23 0.24 7.09 -0.63
CA TYR A 23 0.04 5.71 -0.21
C TYR A 23 -0.43 5.56 1.24
N LEU A 24 -0.03 6.48 2.14
CA LEU A 24 -0.58 6.53 3.50
C LEU A 24 -2.08 6.84 3.47
N GLU A 25 -2.52 7.82 2.68
CA GLU A 25 -3.93 8.20 2.56
C GLU A 25 -4.78 7.04 2.00
N ARG A 26 -4.28 6.35 0.96
CA ARG A 26 -4.93 5.15 0.42
C ARG A 26 -5.04 4.04 1.46
N ALA A 27 -3.98 3.77 2.20
CA ALA A 27 -4.01 2.77 3.27
C ALA A 27 -4.97 3.15 4.40
N ALA A 28 -5.03 4.44 4.76
CA ALA A 28 -5.99 4.94 5.74
C ALA A 28 -7.45 4.82 5.25
N ALA A 29 -7.68 4.99 3.94
CA ALA A 29 -8.98 4.77 3.29
C ALA A 29 -9.37 3.28 3.20
N GLY A 30 -8.45 2.35 3.53
CA GLY A 30 -8.73 0.93 3.63
C GLY A 30 -7.99 0.07 2.61
N ASP A 31 -7.21 0.64 1.69
CA ASP A 31 -6.43 -0.14 0.74
C ASP A 31 -5.29 -0.91 1.42
N GLU A 32 -4.87 -2.00 0.79
CA GLU A 32 -3.64 -2.70 1.16
C GLU A 32 -2.52 -2.31 0.19
N ILE A 33 -1.44 -1.71 0.72
CA ILE A 33 -0.27 -1.36 -0.08
C ILE A 33 0.86 -2.35 0.22
N ARG A 34 1.32 -3.08 -0.80
CA ARG A 34 2.43 -4.01 -0.72
C ARG A 34 3.67 -3.39 -1.35
N VAL A 35 4.66 -3.09 -0.51
CA VAL A 35 5.92 -2.51 -0.96
C VAL A 35 6.94 -3.63 -1.18
N SER A 36 7.57 -3.63 -2.34
CA SER A 36 8.68 -4.53 -2.66
C SER A 36 9.99 -3.77 -2.85
N ARG A 37 11.12 -4.40 -2.52
CA ARG A 37 12.47 -3.89 -2.77
C ARG A 37 13.28 -4.99 -3.46
N HIS A 38 13.81 -4.71 -4.65
CA HIS A 38 14.48 -5.71 -5.50
C HIS A 38 13.62 -6.97 -5.73
N GLY A 39 12.32 -6.80 -5.95
CA GLY A 39 11.37 -7.90 -6.15
C GLY A 39 10.99 -8.69 -4.88
N ARG A 40 11.55 -8.35 -3.72
CA ARG A 40 11.23 -9.01 -2.44
C ARG A 40 10.22 -8.17 -1.66
N LYS A 41 9.22 -8.80 -1.06
CA LYS A 41 8.28 -8.13 -0.14
C LYS A 41 9.07 -7.46 0.99
N PHE A 42 8.82 -6.18 1.20
CA PHE A 42 9.57 -5.34 2.12
C PHE A 42 8.68 -4.85 3.26
N VAL A 43 7.52 -4.27 2.94
CA VAL A 43 6.55 -3.75 3.92
C VAL A 43 5.12 -3.94 3.40
N LYS A 44 4.17 -4.20 4.30
CA LYS A 44 2.74 -4.09 4.04
C LYS A 44 2.19 -2.92 4.84
N LEU A 45 1.37 -2.10 4.19
CA LEU A 45 0.62 -1.01 4.82
C LEU A 45 -0.88 -1.30 4.70
N SER A 46 -1.60 -1.13 5.81
CA SER A 46 -3.05 -1.28 5.87
C SER A 46 -3.61 -0.42 7.00
N ARG A 47 -4.91 -0.12 6.95
CA ARG A 47 -5.64 0.48 8.08
C ARG A 47 -5.59 -0.47 9.28
N GLY A 48 -5.25 0.07 10.46
CA GLY A 48 -5.32 -0.64 11.75
C GLY A 48 -6.74 -0.82 12.25
#